data_AF-A0A7W6LK97-F1
#
_entry.id   AF-A0A7W6LK97-F1
#
_cell.length_a   1.000
_cell.length_b   1.000
_cell.length_c   1.000
_cell.angle_alpha   90.00
_cell.angle_beta   90.00
_cell.angle_gamma   90.00
#
_symmetry.space_group_name_H-M   'P 1'
#
loop_
_entity.id
_entity.type
_entity.pdbx_description
1 polymer ?
#
loop_
_entity_poly.entity_id
_entity_poly.type
_entity_poly.pdbx_seq_one_letter_code
_entity_poly.pdbx_strand_id
1 'polypeptide(L)'
;MSIHEIDSTKFVSPSSIGSSSLGPVHDETAATTARFWPERSRHSVAAIKLLNPTESGLSEAAIAALKEATQLAEIIRNVEDLEDLRAAEGLGFVARTKTADALERAAAELSCPDSAASLRWRAHMLRHGPDRKLYEDLSGLDEKVLMSVCGPLGTWLGKSKGTYHSALFAIVDAELNSIIAQVDACQTQSEVFLRDLVHPELVLGAPPAIKFAELMFCGGEANLYPKHFAYFLPEDEGVKRAPRKKTLVLSNIYREMYNRISTPFSKDIIPEICDAAAGVIDLQLALWFRGHDTGHEVRLPQTEYKVMRCEGRWLSMVMQEAMADVFGFLLSTSGPWTEVAPNASLELASNIYIREMLRYLCRGGDDFPDAGAALIQMSFLHQHGFIDLDHSRVRIHTTHARIYDGMVALAKTFTETALANNVVGIQALIRRYYRDETARDFVRRCGVCDMVLDYTPHLP
;
A
#
# COMPACT_ATOMS: atom_id res chain seq x y z
N MET A 1 0.32 22.23 -14.75
CA MET A 1 0.82 21.33 -13.68
C MET A 1 1.57 22.19 -12.71
N SER A 2 1.12 22.28 -11.45
CA SER A 2 1.80 23.08 -10.42
C SER A 2 2.57 22.12 -9.53
N ILE A 3 3.90 22.23 -9.52
CA ILE A 3 4.78 21.52 -8.58
C ILE A 3 5.25 22.57 -7.59
N HIS A 4 5.08 22.31 -6.29
CA HIS A 4 5.53 23.19 -5.23
C HIS A 4 6.56 22.45 -4.35
N GLU A 5 7.64 23.13 -3.99
CA GLU A 5 8.58 22.67 -2.97
C GLU A 5 8.08 23.10 -1.57
N ILE A 6 8.04 22.16 -0.62
CA ILE A 6 7.74 22.47 0.79
C ILE A 6 8.98 22.16 1.65
N ASP A 7 9.43 23.16 2.41
CA ASP A 7 10.50 23.05 3.40
C ASP A 7 9.94 22.51 4.72
N SER A 8 10.34 21.30 5.09
CA SER A 8 9.81 20.60 6.28
C SER A 8 10.31 21.22 7.60
N THR A 9 11.37 22.03 7.56
CA THR A 9 11.99 22.64 8.76
C THR A 9 11.18 23.81 9.34
N LYS A 10 10.12 24.26 8.66
CA LYS A 10 9.26 25.36 9.10
C LYS A 10 8.09 24.95 10.01
N PHE A 11 7.99 23.66 10.35
CA PHE A 11 6.92 23.09 11.19
C PHE A 11 7.45 22.59 12.55
N VAL A 12 8.31 23.36 13.19
CA VAL A 12 8.89 23.01 14.50
C VAL A 12 8.01 23.56 15.62
N SER A 13 7.53 22.68 16.51
CA SER A 13 6.99 23.07 17.82
C SER A 13 8.15 23.54 18.72
N PRO A 14 7.97 24.53 19.63
CA PRO A 14 9.09 25.15 20.35
C PRO A 14 9.86 24.14 21.22
N SER A 15 11.12 23.89 20.88
CA SER A 15 12.03 22.99 21.57
C SER A 15 12.55 23.57 22.90
N SER A 16 12.70 22.73 23.93
CA SER A 16 13.50 22.99 25.12
C SER A 16 14.91 22.37 25.02
N ILE A 17 15.86 22.96 25.74
CA ILE A 17 17.33 22.87 25.60
C ILE A 17 17.93 21.92 26.65
N GLY A 18 18.99 21.15 26.30
CA GLY A 18 19.98 20.61 27.28
C GLY A 18 20.85 19.42 26.83
N SER A 19 22.19 19.60 26.83
CA SER A 19 23.32 18.68 26.51
C SER A 19 23.46 17.45 27.46
N SER A 20 24.22 16.34 27.26
CA SER A 20 25.53 16.08 26.62
C SER A 20 25.87 14.56 26.48
N SER A 21 26.56 14.17 25.39
CA SER A 21 27.54 13.08 25.13
C SER A 21 27.47 11.67 25.80
N LEU A 22 27.29 10.60 24.98
CA LEU A 22 28.16 9.40 24.81
C LEU A 22 27.43 8.25 24.03
N GLY A 23 27.96 7.84 22.85
CA GLY A 23 27.68 6.56 22.15
C GLY A 23 26.27 6.32 21.56
N PRO A 24 26.09 5.48 20.51
CA PRO A 24 24.76 5.20 19.96
C PRO A 24 24.04 4.20 20.87
N VAL A 25 23.44 4.73 21.93
CA VAL A 25 22.30 4.12 22.58
C VAL A 25 21.08 4.54 21.75
N HIS A 26 20.26 3.60 21.33
CA HIS A 26 18.94 3.91 20.78
C HIS A 26 18.12 4.60 21.88
N ASP A 27 18.21 5.91 21.96
CA ASP A 27 17.46 6.75 22.88
C ASP A 27 16.02 6.84 22.37
N GLU A 28 15.09 6.24 23.13
CA GLU A 28 13.66 6.16 22.83
C GLU A 28 12.89 7.45 23.18
N THR A 29 13.55 8.62 23.18
CA THR A 29 12.94 9.88 23.59
C THR A 29 12.65 10.82 22.42
N ALA A 30 11.36 11.17 22.30
CA ALA A 30 10.77 12.23 21.48
C ALA A 30 11.11 12.23 19.97
N ALA A 31 10.50 11.31 19.22
CA ALA A 31 10.33 11.49 17.78
C ALA A 31 9.43 12.71 17.53
N THR A 32 10.03 13.85 17.18
CA THR A 32 9.32 14.92 16.49
C THR A 32 8.70 14.32 15.23
N THR A 33 7.38 14.22 15.17
CA THR A 33 6.67 13.59 14.06
C THR A 33 6.81 14.47 12.82
N ALA A 34 7.82 14.20 12.00
CA ALA A 34 7.91 14.79 10.68
C ALA A 34 6.60 14.55 9.94
N ARG A 35 5.91 15.64 9.55
CA ARG A 35 4.62 15.58 8.83
C ARG A 35 4.70 14.84 7.50
N PHE A 36 5.91 14.65 6.98
CA PHE A 36 6.19 13.94 5.75
C PHE A 36 7.07 12.74 6.05
N TRP A 37 6.69 11.62 5.47
CA TRP A 37 7.52 10.42 5.45
C TRP A 37 7.92 10.08 4.01
N PRO A 38 9.19 9.70 3.77
CA PRO A 38 10.27 9.56 4.75
C PRO A 38 10.70 10.90 5.33
N GLU A 39 11.30 10.89 6.52
CA GLU A 39 11.76 12.14 7.12
C GLU A 39 12.90 12.75 6.30
N ARG A 40 12.67 13.95 5.77
CA ARG A 40 13.61 14.68 4.90
C ARG A 40 13.46 16.18 5.07
N SER A 41 14.49 16.92 4.71
CA SER A 41 14.48 18.40 4.73
C SER A 41 13.56 19.01 3.67
N ARG A 42 13.26 18.29 2.58
CA ARG A 42 12.40 18.76 1.48
C ARG A 42 11.60 17.61 0.86
N HIS A 43 10.42 17.94 0.36
CA HIS A 43 9.59 17.09 -0.47
C HIS A 43 9.04 17.87 -1.66
N SER A 44 8.95 17.19 -2.81
CA SER A 44 8.22 17.67 -3.98
C SER A 44 6.75 17.27 -3.84
N VAL A 45 5.80 18.18 -4.01
CA VAL A 45 4.38 17.86 -3.87
C VAL A 45 3.67 17.88 -5.22
N ALA A 46 3.03 16.77 -5.54
CA ALA A 46 2.17 16.61 -6.69
C ALA A 46 0.70 16.67 -6.26
N ALA A 47 0.06 17.80 -6.56
CA ALA A 47 -1.36 18.01 -6.37
C ALA A 47 -2.20 17.09 -7.28
N ILE A 48 -3.16 16.39 -6.68
CA ILE A 48 -4.12 15.53 -7.38
C ILE A 48 -5.56 15.92 -7.04
N LYS A 49 -6.48 15.67 -7.96
CA LYS A 49 -7.91 15.81 -7.71
C LYS A 49 -8.48 14.45 -7.33
N LEU A 50 -9.27 14.42 -6.25
CA LEU A 50 -10.06 13.25 -5.89
C LEU A 50 -11.23 13.09 -6.87
N LEU A 51 -11.92 11.95 -6.81
CA LEU A 51 -13.15 11.76 -7.58
C LEU A 51 -14.11 12.92 -7.28
N ASN A 52 -14.68 13.50 -8.34
CA ASN A 52 -15.68 14.55 -8.19
C ASN A 52 -16.95 13.94 -7.57
N PRO A 53 -17.43 14.44 -6.42
CA PRO A 53 -18.59 13.84 -5.77
C PRO A 53 -19.85 13.79 -6.64
N THR A 54 -20.00 14.73 -7.58
CA THR A 54 -21.15 14.73 -8.51
C THR A 54 -21.10 13.61 -9.54
N GLU A 55 -19.93 13.00 -9.78
CA GLU A 55 -19.74 11.85 -10.68
C GLU A 55 -19.90 10.51 -9.94
N SER A 56 -20.07 10.52 -8.61
CA SER A 56 -20.16 9.31 -7.78
C SER A 56 -21.45 8.50 -7.93
N GLY A 57 -22.49 9.11 -8.51
CA GLY A 57 -23.85 8.54 -8.53
C GLY A 57 -24.59 8.56 -7.20
N LEU A 58 -24.01 9.17 -6.14
CA LEU A 58 -24.68 9.38 -4.86
C LEU A 58 -25.67 10.56 -4.92
N SER A 59 -26.67 10.57 -4.05
CA SER A 59 -27.57 11.71 -3.89
C SER A 59 -26.83 12.93 -3.32
N GLU A 60 -27.31 14.15 -3.62
CA GLU A 60 -26.75 15.38 -3.06
C GLU A 60 -26.77 15.38 -1.51
N ALA A 61 -27.82 14.80 -0.92
CA ALA A 61 -27.96 14.66 0.52
C ALA A 61 -26.87 13.74 1.12
N ALA A 62 -26.59 12.60 0.47
CA ALA A 62 -25.50 11.72 0.87
C ALA A 62 -24.14 12.42 0.75
N ILE A 63 -23.87 13.09 -0.37
CA ILE A 63 -22.63 13.82 -0.61
C ILE A 63 -22.40 14.89 0.46
N ALA A 64 -23.44 15.68 0.78
CA ALA A 64 -23.36 16.72 1.80
C ALA A 64 -23.05 16.14 3.19
N ALA A 65 -23.69 15.04 3.56
CA ALA A 65 -23.47 14.37 4.84
C ALA A 65 -22.06 13.76 4.94
N LEU A 66 -21.55 13.12 3.88
CA LEU A 66 -20.19 12.57 3.85
C LEU A 66 -19.12 13.68 3.89
N LYS A 67 -19.37 14.81 3.23
CA LYS A 67 -18.51 16.00 3.32
C LYS A 67 -18.46 16.56 4.74
N GLU A 68 -19.61 16.67 5.40
CA GLU A 68 -19.69 17.09 6.81
C GLU A 68 -18.90 16.14 7.73
N ALA A 69 -19.09 14.82 7.59
CA ALA A 69 -18.34 13.82 8.34
C ALA A 69 -16.82 13.96 8.14
N THR A 70 -16.38 14.24 6.92
CA THR A 70 -14.96 14.45 6.59
C THR A 70 -14.40 15.71 7.26
N GLN A 71 -15.14 16.81 7.25
CA GLN A 71 -14.74 18.06 7.92
C GLN A 71 -14.67 17.88 9.45
N LEU A 72 -15.60 17.12 10.02
CA LEU A 72 -15.59 16.78 11.44
C LEU A 72 -14.41 15.87 11.80
N ALA A 73 -14.01 14.95 10.92
CA ALA A 73 -12.83 14.12 11.12
C ALA A 73 -11.54 14.93 11.24
N GLU A 74 -11.38 15.98 10.41
CA GLU A 74 -10.27 16.95 10.55
C GLU A 74 -10.30 17.65 11.90
N ILE A 75 -11.48 18.07 12.37
CA ILE A 75 -11.63 18.72 13.68
C ILE A 75 -11.24 17.74 14.80
N ILE A 76 -11.75 16.51 14.77
CA ILE A 76 -11.43 15.48 15.78
C ILE A 76 -9.92 15.24 15.81
N ARG A 77 -9.29 15.07 14.64
CA ARG A 77 -7.85 14.82 14.56
C ARG A 77 -7.03 15.97 15.14
N ASN A 78 -7.39 17.23 14.85
CA ASN A 78 -6.72 18.41 15.42
C ASN A 78 -6.91 18.51 16.94
N VAL A 79 -8.06 18.04 17.45
CA VAL A 79 -8.35 18.01 18.89
C VAL A 79 -7.55 16.91 19.60
N GLU A 80 -7.29 15.78 18.94
CA GLU A 80 -6.45 14.69 19.47
C GLU A 80 -4.99 15.10 19.72
N ASP A 81 -4.52 16.21 19.13
CA ASP A 81 -3.18 16.77 19.37
C ASP A 81 -3.13 17.79 20.52
N LEU A 82 -4.25 18.11 21.19
CA LEU A 82 -4.28 19.11 22.25
C LEU A 82 -3.77 18.57 23.59
N GLU A 83 -2.99 19.37 24.31
CA GLU A 83 -2.48 19.04 25.65
C GLU A 83 -3.57 19.04 26.74
N ASP A 84 -4.61 19.87 26.59
CA ASP A 84 -5.75 19.91 27.52
C ASP A 84 -6.72 18.76 27.25
N LEU A 85 -6.48 17.64 27.93
CA LEU A 85 -7.25 16.41 27.78
C LEU A 85 -8.75 16.58 28.06
N ARG A 86 -9.17 17.47 28.97
CA ARG A 86 -10.59 17.64 29.30
C ARG A 86 -11.33 18.41 28.21
N ALA A 87 -10.73 19.50 27.73
CA ALA A 87 -11.28 20.23 26.60
C ALA A 87 -11.31 19.36 25.33
N ALA A 88 -10.27 18.55 25.13
CA ALA A 88 -10.17 17.63 24.01
C ALA A 88 -11.23 16.52 24.05
N GLU A 89 -11.48 15.93 25.23
CA GLU A 89 -12.53 14.92 25.41
C GLU A 89 -13.92 15.47 25.09
N GLY A 90 -14.26 16.67 25.60
CA GLY A 90 -15.56 17.29 25.39
C GLY A 90 -15.84 17.65 23.94
N LEU A 91 -14.90 18.35 23.29
CA LEU A 91 -15.01 18.72 21.87
C LEU A 91 -15.00 17.48 20.97
N GLY A 92 -14.12 16.51 21.26
CA GLY A 92 -14.05 15.25 20.54
C GLY A 92 -15.36 14.45 20.63
N PHE A 93 -16.00 14.41 21.81
CA PHE A 93 -17.29 13.72 21.97
C PHE A 93 -18.41 14.35 21.14
N VAL A 94 -18.52 15.69 21.16
CA VAL A 94 -19.53 16.41 20.37
C VAL A 94 -19.29 16.20 18.87
N ALA A 95 -18.04 16.30 18.43
CA ALA A 95 -17.69 16.10 17.02
C ALA A 95 -17.97 14.65 16.57
N ARG A 96 -17.58 13.64 17.35
CA ARG A 96 -17.89 12.22 17.05
C ARG A 96 -19.39 11.95 16.95
N THR A 97 -20.19 12.55 17.82
CA THR A 97 -21.65 12.41 17.78
C THR A 97 -22.24 13.01 16.50
N LYS A 98 -21.80 14.22 16.12
CA LYS A 98 -22.21 14.84 14.85
C LYS A 98 -21.75 14.04 13.64
N THR A 99 -20.54 13.48 13.67
CA THR A 99 -20.05 12.58 12.62
C THR A 99 -20.96 11.38 12.51
N ALA A 100 -21.33 10.73 13.63
CA ALA A 100 -22.26 9.61 13.63
C ALA A 100 -23.62 9.98 13.02
N ASP A 101 -24.17 11.14 13.34
CA ASP A 101 -25.44 11.60 12.75
C ASP A 101 -25.33 11.83 11.24
N ALA A 102 -24.20 12.37 10.77
CA ALA A 102 -23.93 12.52 9.35
C ALA A 102 -23.81 11.17 8.62
N LEU A 103 -23.14 10.18 9.22
CA LEU A 103 -23.06 8.83 8.67
C LEU A 103 -24.44 8.15 8.58
N GLU A 104 -25.31 8.32 9.59
CA GLU A 104 -26.68 7.80 9.54
C GLU A 104 -27.51 8.45 8.42
N ARG A 105 -27.39 9.78 8.25
CA ARG A 105 -28.06 10.49 7.15
C ARG A 105 -27.58 9.98 5.79
N ALA A 106 -26.28 9.83 5.60
CA ALA A 106 -25.73 9.26 4.37
C ALA A 106 -26.22 7.81 4.16
N ALA A 107 -26.26 6.99 5.21
CA ALA A 107 -26.71 5.60 5.13
C ALA A 107 -28.19 5.46 4.74
N ALA A 108 -29.04 6.43 5.09
CA ALA A 108 -30.45 6.45 4.71
C ALA A 108 -30.68 6.65 3.21
N GLU A 109 -29.70 7.24 2.52
CA GLU A 109 -29.73 7.54 1.09
C GLU A 109 -29.17 6.39 0.22
N LEU A 110 -28.50 5.40 0.82
CA LEU A 110 -27.87 4.31 0.08
C LEU A 110 -28.83 3.15 -0.16
N SER A 111 -28.90 2.70 -1.42
CA SER A 111 -29.70 1.54 -1.81
C SER A 111 -29.01 0.20 -1.52
N CYS A 112 -27.68 0.17 -1.44
CA CYS A 112 -26.90 -1.02 -1.12
C CYS A 112 -26.91 -1.29 0.40
N PRO A 113 -27.47 -2.43 0.87
CA PRO A 113 -27.59 -2.71 2.30
C PRO A 113 -26.24 -2.75 3.03
N ASP A 114 -25.22 -3.34 2.42
CA ASP A 114 -23.89 -3.48 3.03
C ASP A 114 -23.15 -2.14 3.11
N SER A 115 -23.22 -1.30 2.06
CA SER A 115 -22.68 0.06 2.13
C SER A 115 -23.40 0.90 3.20
N ALA A 116 -24.72 0.77 3.32
CA ALA A 116 -25.48 1.45 4.37
C ALA A 116 -25.14 0.91 5.77
N ALA A 117 -25.02 -0.41 5.94
CA ALA A 117 -24.64 -1.06 7.19
C ALA A 117 -23.25 -0.61 7.65
N SER A 118 -22.29 -0.51 6.72
CA SER A 118 -20.93 -0.02 6.98
C SER A 118 -20.95 1.35 7.67
N LEU A 119 -21.72 2.30 7.14
CA LEU A 119 -21.89 3.63 7.73
C LEU A 119 -22.58 3.60 9.10
N ARG A 120 -23.67 2.82 9.25
CA ARG A 120 -24.43 2.73 10.51
C ARG A 120 -23.61 2.10 11.63
N TRP A 121 -22.85 1.05 11.34
CA TRP A 121 -22.00 0.40 12.35
C TRP A 121 -20.86 1.31 12.79
N ARG A 122 -20.29 2.10 11.87
CA ARG A 122 -19.32 3.15 12.24
C ARG A 122 -19.95 4.24 13.08
N ALA A 123 -21.15 4.72 12.71
CA ALA A 123 -21.90 5.67 13.52
C ALA A 123 -22.15 5.14 14.95
N HIS A 124 -22.50 3.86 15.07
CA HIS A 124 -22.64 3.19 16.35
C HIS A 124 -21.34 3.22 17.16
N MET A 125 -20.21 2.81 16.57
CA MET A 125 -18.91 2.82 17.26
C MET A 125 -18.44 4.23 17.66
N LEU A 126 -18.79 5.27 16.89
CA LEU A 126 -18.48 6.64 17.25
C LEU A 126 -19.26 7.14 18.49
N ARG A 127 -20.47 6.63 18.71
CA ARG A 127 -21.31 6.97 19.87
C ARG A 127 -20.99 6.12 21.11
N HIS A 128 -20.68 4.84 20.90
CA HIS A 128 -20.60 3.85 21.97
C HIS A 128 -19.18 3.34 22.25
N GLY A 129 -18.21 3.73 21.44
CA GLY A 129 -16.83 3.27 21.53
C GLY A 129 -16.51 2.13 20.54
N PRO A 130 -15.22 1.77 20.42
CA PRO A 130 -14.77 0.74 19.49
C PRO A 130 -15.34 -0.64 19.86
N ASP A 131 -15.83 -1.36 18.86
CA ASP A 131 -16.30 -2.75 19.01
C ASP A 131 -15.50 -3.63 18.06
N ARG A 132 -14.67 -4.51 18.64
CA ARG A 132 -13.82 -5.44 17.90
C ARG A 132 -14.63 -6.30 16.93
N LYS A 133 -15.79 -6.81 17.36
CA LYS A 133 -16.61 -7.70 16.55
C LYS A 133 -17.19 -6.93 15.36
N LEU A 134 -17.64 -5.70 15.56
CA LEU A 134 -18.13 -4.88 14.45
C LEU A 134 -17.03 -4.57 13.42
N TYR A 135 -15.78 -4.32 13.83
CA TYR A 135 -14.67 -4.19 12.88
C TYR A 135 -14.41 -5.48 12.07
N GLU A 136 -14.49 -6.64 12.72
CA GLU A 136 -14.38 -7.94 12.04
C GLU A 136 -15.56 -8.18 11.08
N ASP A 137 -16.78 -7.79 11.47
CA ASP A 137 -17.98 -7.91 10.64
C ASP A 137 -17.96 -6.93 9.45
N LEU A 138 -17.46 -5.69 9.63
CA LEU A 138 -17.22 -4.72 8.55
C LEU A 138 -16.32 -5.29 7.45
N SER A 139 -15.29 -6.06 7.84
CA SER A 139 -14.39 -6.72 6.91
C SER A 139 -15.06 -7.85 6.12
N GLY A 140 -16.24 -8.32 6.54
CA GLY A 140 -17.04 -9.32 5.84
C GLY A 140 -18.15 -8.77 4.95
N LEU A 141 -18.40 -7.47 4.94
CA LEU A 141 -19.41 -6.84 4.08
C LEU A 141 -19.02 -6.92 2.59
N ASP A 142 -20.01 -6.93 1.70
CA ASP A 142 -19.82 -6.84 0.26
C ASP A 142 -20.38 -5.51 -0.28
N GLU A 143 -19.72 -4.42 0.09
CA GLU A 143 -20.09 -3.09 -0.38
C GLU A 143 -19.99 -3.01 -1.92
N LYS A 144 -21.06 -2.51 -2.54
CA LYS A 144 -21.17 -2.34 -4.00
C LYS A 144 -21.25 -0.89 -4.47
N VAL A 145 -21.50 0.06 -3.56
CA VAL A 145 -21.68 1.47 -3.90
C VAL A 145 -20.60 2.31 -3.23
N LEU A 146 -20.51 2.25 -1.90
CA LEU A 146 -19.62 3.07 -1.10
C LEU A 146 -18.80 2.19 -0.16
N MET A 147 -17.48 2.37 -0.21
CA MET A 147 -16.54 1.95 0.84
C MET A 147 -16.36 3.08 1.84
N SER A 148 -16.40 2.74 3.13
CA SER A 148 -16.24 3.72 4.20
C SER A 148 -15.23 3.25 5.26
N VAL A 149 -14.34 4.15 5.63
CA VAL A 149 -13.55 4.08 6.87
C VAL A 149 -13.80 5.37 7.63
N CYS A 150 -14.33 5.28 8.84
CA CYS A 150 -14.56 6.43 9.69
C CYS A 150 -14.38 6.00 11.15
N GLY A 151 -13.39 6.58 11.82
CA GLY A 151 -12.95 6.14 13.14
C GLY A 151 -11.42 5.98 13.23
N PRO A 152 -10.90 5.20 14.19
CA PRO A 152 -9.47 5.00 14.39
C PRO A 152 -8.81 4.32 13.18
N LEU A 153 -7.70 4.90 12.71
CA LEU A 153 -6.87 4.35 11.63
C LEU A 153 -5.38 4.63 11.90
N GLY A 154 -4.50 3.68 11.60
CA GLY A 154 -3.05 3.84 11.65
C GLY A 154 -2.47 4.02 10.26
N THR A 155 -1.69 5.09 10.03
CA THR A 155 -1.21 5.49 8.69
C THR A 155 0.31 5.70 8.58
N TRP A 156 1.10 5.35 9.59
CA TRP A 156 2.57 5.55 9.54
C TRP A 156 3.33 4.24 9.38
N LEU A 157 4.59 4.30 8.96
CA LEU A 157 5.39 3.10 8.80
C LEU A 157 5.83 2.54 10.17
N GLY A 158 5.64 1.24 10.41
CA GLY A 158 5.56 0.67 11.78
C GLY A 158 4.17 0.81 12.43
N LYS A 159 3.20 1.33 11.65
CA LYS A 159 1.75 1.55 11.82
C LYS A 159 1.28 2.68 12.73
N SER A 160 2.18 3.36 13.45
CA SER A 160 1.93 4.25 14.61
C SER A 160 1.85 3.46 15.94
N LYS A 161 2.21 4.10 17.07
CA LYS A 161 2.00 3.52 18.41
C LYS A 161 0.50 3.46 18.80
N GLY A 162 -0.38 4.09 18.02
CA GLY A 162 -1.81 4.19 18.30
C GLY A 162 -2.59 4.76 17.12
N THR A 163 -3.83 4.33 16.95
CA THR A 163 -4.70 4.79 15.88
C THR A 163 -5.23 6.20 16.15
N TYR A 164 -5.47 6.97 15.09
CA TYR A 164 -6.04 8.32 15.17
C TYR A 164 -7.30 8.44 14.32
N HIS A 165 -8.12 9.44 14.59
CA HIS A 165 -9.38 9.58 13.88
C HIS A 165 -9.17 9.90 12.39
N SER A 166 -9.85 9.14 11.54
CA SER A 166 -9.84 9.29 10.08
C SER A 166 -11.24 9.22 9.51
N ALA A 167 -11.41 9.83 8.34
CA ALA A 167 -12.52 9.58 7.43
C ALA A 167 -11.99 9.32 6.01
N LEU A 168 -12.48 8.27 5.37
CA LEU A 168 -12.26 7.89 3.98
C LEU A 168 -13.59 7.43 3.39
N PHE A 169 -14.02 8.07 2.32
CA PHE A 169 -15.21 7.69 1.58
C PHE A 169 -14.84 7.52 0.11
N ALA A 170 -15.02 6.31 -0.41
CA ALA A 170 -14.60 5.93 -1.74
C ALA A 170 -15.71 5.17 -2.48
N ILE A 171 -15.86 5.44 -3.77
CA ILE A 171 -16.88 4.81 -4.62
C ILE A 171 -16.34 3.49 -5.14
N VAL A 172 -17.10 2.42 -5.01
CA VAL A 172 -16.67 1.08 -5.44
C VAL A 172 -16.49 1.05 -6.96
N ASP A 173 -15.32 0.58 -7.40
CA ASP A 173 -15.04 0.39 -8.82
C ASP A 173 -15.65 -0.94 -9.29
N ALA A 174 -16.87 -0.90 -9.82
CA ALA A 174 -17.60 -2.11 -10.17
C ALA A 174 -16.89 -2.94 -11.26
N GLU A 175 -16.22 -2.28 -12.21
CA GLU A 175 -15.52 -2.94 -13.31
C GLU A 175 -14.29 -3.68 -12.80
N LEU A 176 -13.39 -2.99 -12.09
CA LEU A 176 -12.19 -3.62 -11.52
C LEU A 176 -12.56 -4.76 -10.58
N ASN A 177 -13.53 -4.57 -9.68
CA ASN A 177 -13.93 -5.63 -8.76
C ASN A 177 -14.57 -6.83 -9.49
N SER A 178 -15.28 -6.62 -10.60
CA SER A 178 -15.83 -7.71 -11.40
C SER A 178 -14.73 -8.52 -12.10
N ILE A 179 -13.68 -7.86 -12.58
CA ILE A 179 -12.52 -8.55 -13.18
C ILE A 179 -11.74 -9.30 -12.11
N ILE A 180 -11.49 -8.68 -10.96
CA ILE A 180 -10.76 -9.30 -9.85
C ILE A 180 -11.53 -10.49 -9.26
N ALA A 181 -12.86 -10.44 -9.20
CA ALA A 181 -13.65 -11.59 -8.80
C ALA A 181 -13.51 -12.79 -9.76
N GLN A 182 -13.35 -12.54 -11.07
CA GLN A 182 -13.08 -13.59 -12.05
C GLN A 182 -11.65 -14.14 -11.92
N VAL A 183 -10.68 -13.25 -11.65
CA VAL A 183 -9.30 -13.65 -11.33
C VAL A 183 -9.24 -14.55 -10.10
N ASP A 184 -9.95 -14.18 -9.03
CA ASP A 184 -10.04 -14.99 -7.80
C ASP A 184 -10.69 -16.35 -8.05
N ALA A 185 -11.66 -16.43 -8.99
CA ALA A 185 -12.25 -17.70 -9.39
C ALA A 185 -11.27 -18.63 -10.12
N CYS A 186 -10.13 -18.14 -10.60
CA CYS A 186 -9.06 -18.92 -11.21
C CYS A 186 -8.04 -19.47 -10.20
N GLN A 187 -8.31 -19.46 -8.89
CA GLN A 187 -7.35 -19.86 -7.86
C GLN A 187 -6.76 -21.27 -8.09
N THR A 188 -7.59 -22.27 -8.41
CA THR A 188 -7.13 -23.65 -8.65
C THR A 188 -6.22 -23.73 -9.87
N GLN A 189 -6.59 -23.06 -10.96
CA GLN A 189 -5.78 -22.98 -12.19
C GLN A 189 -4.46 -22.26 -11.93
N SER A 190 -4.49 -21.22 -11.07
CA SER A 190 -3.31 -20.46 -10.66
C SER A 190 -2.34 -21.33 -9.87
N GLU A 191 -2.84 -22.19 -8.98
CA GLU A 191 -2.01 -23.18 -8.28
C GLU A 191 -1.34 -24.15 -9.26
N VAL A 192 -2.12 -24.75 -10.18
CA VAL A 192 -1.57 -25.66 -11.20
C VAL A 192 -0.50 -24.97 -12.04
N PHE A 193 -0.77 -23.75 -12.49
CA PHE A 193 0.18 -22.93 -13.23
C PHE A 193 1.50 -22.73 -12.47
N LEU A 194 1.45 -22.33 -11.20
CA LEU A 194 2.65 -22.14 -10.38
C LEU A 194 3.40 -23.46 -10.14
N ARG A 195 2.68 -24.58 -10.00
CA ARG A 195 3.28 -25.91 -9.81
C ARG A 195 4.07 -26.36 -11.03
N ASP A 196 3.52 -26.14 -12.22
CA ASP A 196 4.17 -26.48 -13.49
C ASP A 196 5.37 -25.55 -13.78
N LEU A 197 5.23 -24.26 -13.45
CA LEU A 197 6.26 -23.26 -13.74
C LEU A 197 7.45 -23.31 -12.75
N VAL A 198 7.16 -23.50 -11.47
CA VAL A 198 8.13 -23.32 -10.37
C VAL A 198 8.45 -24.62 -9.66
N HIS A 199 7.47 -25.26 -9.01
CA HIS A 199 7.71 -26.48 -8.23
C HIS A 199 6.42 -27.30 -7.98
N PRO A 200 6.44 -28.63 -8.21
CA PRO A 200 5.23 -29.46 -8.26
C PRO A 200 4.46 -29.62 -6.94
N GLU A 201 5.06 -29.24 -5.80
CA GLU A 201 4.42 -29.31 -4.46
C GLU A 201 3.92 -27.96 -3.95
N LEU A 202 3.99 -26.88 -4.74
CA LEU A 202 3.43 -25.60 -4.31
C LEU A 202 1.92 -25.72 -4.07
N VAL A 203 1.48 -25.04 -3.01
CA VAL A 203 0.07 -24.89 -2.64
C VAL A 203 -0.22 -23.40 -2.61
N LEU A 204 -1.40 -23.02 -3.11
CA LEU A 204 -1.87 -21.63 -3.10
C LEU A 204 -3.06 -21.47 -2.14
N GLY A 205 -2.84 -20.78 -1.03
CA GLY A 205 -3.89 -20.40 -0.08
C GLY A 205 -4.84 -19.34 -0.65
N ALA A 206 -5.94 -19.10 0.07
CA ALA A 206 -6.90 -18.05 -0.28
C ALA A 206 -6.43 -16.70 0.29
N PRO A 207 -6.19 -15.68 -0.55
CA PRO A 207 -5.83 -14.34 -0.08
C PRO A 207 -6.99 -13.66 0.65
N PRO A 208 -6.74 -12.57 1.40
CA PRO A 208 -7.81 -11.77 2.01
C PRO A 208 -8.78 -11.24 0.95
N ALA A 209 -9.99 -10.88 1.37
CA ALA A 209 -10.92 -10.17 0.48
C ALA A 209 -10.28 -8.85 0.05
N ILE A 210 -10.54 -8.41 -1.18
CA ILE A 210 -10.04 -7.13 -1.69
C ILE A 210 -11.18 -6.31 -2.26
N LYS A 211 -11.09 -4.99 -2.15
CA LYS A 211 -12.05 -4.06 -2.74
C LYS A 211 -11.31 -2.89 -3.37
N PHE A 212 -11.52 -2.70 -4.67
CA PHE A 212 -11.05 -1.53 -5.40
C PHE A 212 -12.11 -0.42 -5.34
N ALA A 213 -11.70 0.81 -5.06
CA ALA A 213 -12.58 1.97 -4.99
C ALA A 213 -11.84 3.25 -5.39
N GLU A 214 -12.58 4.28 -5.81
CA GLU A 214 -12.02 5.60 -6.09
C GLU A 214 -12.31 6.56 -4.92
N LEU A 215 -11.25 7.12 -4.33
CA LEU A 215 -11.33 8.04 -3.21
C LEU A 215 -12.03 9.34 -3.63
N MET A 216 -13.09 9.70 -2.91
CA MET A 216 -13.89 10.91 -3.12
C MET A 216 -13.65 11.93 -1.99
N PHE A 217 -13.67 11.48 -0.74
CA PHE A 217 -13.40 12.32 0.43
C PHE A 217 -12.40 11.65 1.38
N CYS A 218 -11.52 12.45 1.96
CA CYS A 218 -10.55 12.03 2.95
C CYS A 218 -10.32 13.14 3.97
N GLY A 219 -10.23 12.79 5.25
CA GLY A 219 -9.98 13.73 6.33
C GLY A 219 -9.38 13.07 7.56
N GLY A 220 -8.81 13.90 8.44
CA GLY A 220 -8.15 13.46 9.67
C GLY A 220 -6.81 12.79 9.38
N GLU A 221 -6.47 11.74 10.12
CA GLU A 221 -5.18 11.05 10.02
C GLU A 221 -4.90 10.51 8.60
N ALA A 222 -5.92 9.97 7.92
CA ALA A 222 -5.79 9.49 6.54
C ALA A 222 -5.45 10.57 5.50
N ASN A 223 -5.63 11.85 5.85
CA ASN A 223 -5.29 12.99 5.01
C ASN A 223 -3.90 13.57 5.34
N LEU A 224 -3.12 12.93 6.20
CA LEU A 224 -1.72 13.28 6.41
C LEU A 224 -0.82 12.63 5.34
N TYR A 225 0.50 12.89 5.42
CA TYR A 225 1.46 12.24 4.54
C TYR A 225 2.09 11.04 5.25
N PRO A 226 2.53 10.01 4.51
CA PRO A 226 2.38 9.86 3.08
C PRO A 226 0.94 9.48 2.74
N LYS A 227 0.47 9.86 1.53
CA LYS A 227 -0.82 9.37 1.04
C LYS A 227 -0.70 7.87 0.77
N HIS A 228 -1.61 7.09 1.35
CA HIS A 228 -1.72 5.65 1.10
C HIS A 228 -2.71 5.39 -0.01
N PHE A 229 -2.39 4.39 -0.83
CA PHE A 229 -3.32 3.87 -1.82
C PHE A 229 -3.99 2.58 -1.36
N ALA A 230 -3.58 1.97 -0.23
CA ALA A 230 -4.16 0.75 0.29
C ALA A 230 -4.26 0.76 1.81
N TYR A 231 -5.27 0.06 2.35
CA TYR A 231 -5.50 -0.12 3.78
C TYR A 231 -5.90 -1.58 4.08
N PHE A 232 -5.31 -2.16 5.12
CA PHE A 232 -5.51 -3.55 5.53
C PHE A 232 -6.46 -3.61 6.73
N LEU A 233 -7.74 -3.86 6.47
CA LEU A 233 -8.81 -3.83 7.48
C LEU A 233 -9.07 -5.22 8.07
N PRO A 234 -9.38 -5.32 9.37
CA PRO A 234 -9.47 -4.23 10.35
C PRO A 234 -8.13 -3.98 11.08
N GLU A 235 -7.01 -4.43 10.50
CA GLU A 235 -5.71 -4.38 11.15
C GLU A 235 -5.21 -2.95 11.36
N ASP A 236 -5.43 -2.09 10.36
CA ASP A 236 -5.11 -0.67 10.40
C ASP A 236 -6.11 0.11 11.27
N GLU A 237 -7.28 -0.45 11.57
CA GLU A 237 -8.23 0.06 12.55
C GLU A 237 -7.90 -0.38 13.99
N GLY A 238 -6.74 -1.04 14.17
CA GLY A 238 -6.23 -1.47 15.48
C GLY A 238 -6.59 -2.91 15.86
N VAL A 239 -7.38 -3.62 15.06
CA VAL A 239 -7.78 -5.01 15.35
C VAL A 239 -6.79 -5.99 14.71
N LYS A 240 -5.74 -6.33 15.45
CA LYS A 240 -4.73 -7.30 15.00
C LYS A 240 -5.28 -8.74 15.00
N ARG A 241 -4.79 -9.54 14.04
CA ARG A 241 -5.09 -10.98 13.88
C ARG A 241 -6.58 -11.31 13.78
N ALA A 242 -7.35 -10.43 13.13
CA ALA A 242 -8.74 -10.72 12.81
C ALA A 242 -8.85 -11.97 11.90
N PRO A 243 -9.85 -12.84 12.12
CA PRO A 243 -10.07 -14.01 11.27
C PRO A 243 -10.59 -13.63 9.88
N ARG A 244 -11.30 -12.50 9.78
CA ARG A 244 -11.75 -11.91 8.52
C ARG A 244 -10.96 -10.65 8.27
N LYS A 245 -10.44 -10.52 7.05
CA LYS A 245 -9.62 -9.38 6.61
C LYS A 245 -10.10 -8.92 5.24
N LYS A 246 -10.00 -7.61 5.02
CA LYS A 246 -10.30 -6.97 3.74
C LYS A 246 -9.25 -5.93 3.42
N THR A 247 -8.68 -5.98 2.23
CA THR A 247 -7.81 -4.93 1.70
C THR A 247 -8.65 -3.93 0.91
N LEU A 248 -8.64 -2.66 1.30
CA LEU A 248 -9.20 -1.56 0.51
C LEU A 248 -8.07 -0.98 -0.35
N VAL A 249 -8.26 -0.93 -1.67
CA VAL A 249 -7.33 -0.29 -2.60
C VAL A 249 -8.02 0.91 -3.26
N LEU A 250 -7.41 2.08 -3.13
CA LEU A 250 -7.83 3.33 -3.73
C LEU A 250 -7.22 3.45 -5.13
N SER A 251 -7.93 2.96 -6.15
CA SER A 251 -7.42 2.81 -7.53
C SER A 251 -6.97 4.14 -8.12
N ASN A 252 -7.77 5.20 -7.95
CA ASN A 252 -7.39 6.54 -8.39
C ASN A 252 -6.12 7.08 -7.73
N ILE A 253 -5.89 6.77 -6.45
CA ILE A 253 -4.66 7.20 -5.75
C ILE A 253 -3.47 6.39 -6.23
N TYR A 254 -3.64 5.08 -6.45
CA TYR A 254 -2.58 4.22 -6.95
C TYR A 254 -2.17 4.64 -8.38
N ARG A 255 -3.14 4.90 -9.26
CA ARG A 255 -2.96 5.44 -10.60
C ARG A 255 -2.16 6.73 -10.58
N GLU A 256 -2.55 7.69 -9.74
CA GLU A 256 -1.86 8.98 -9.67
C GLU A 256 -0.45 8.84 -9.06
N MET A 257 -0.25 7.92 -8.11
CA MET A 257 1.09 7.59 -7.59
C MET A 257 1.99 7.08 -8.71
N TYR A 258 1.51 6.13 -9.50
CA TYR A 258 2.25 5.61 -10.64
C TYR A 258 2.56 6.71 -11.67
N ASN A 259 1.54 7.45 -12.11
CA ASN A 259 1.66 8.44 -13.17
C ASN A 259 2.50 9.67 -12.78
N ARG A 260 2.44 10.10 -11.52
CA ARG A 260 3.12 11.33 -11.08
C ARG A 260 4.46 11.08 -10.43
N ILE A 261 4.65 9.90 -9.83
CA ILE A 261 5.86 9.59 -9.06
C ILE A 261 6.69 8.56 -9.82
N SER A 262 6.17 7.36 -9.99
CA SER A 262 6.95 6.22 -10.51
C SER A 262 7.40 6.44 -11.94
N THR A 263 6.48 6.88 -12.81
CA THR A 263 6.76 7.08 -14.23
C THR A 263 7.77 8.21 -14.48
N PRO A 264 7.60 9.43 -13.94
CA PRO A 264 8.58 10.50 -14.12
C PRO A 264 9.94 10.18 -13.50
N PHE A 265 9.96 9.53 -12.32
CA PHE A 265 11.21 9.18 -11.64
C PHE A 265 12.05 8.16 -12.45
N SER A 266 11.40 7.18 -13.06
CA SER A 266 12.08 6.07 -13.75
C SER A 266 12.37 6.32 -15.23
N LYS A 267 11.80 7.37 -15.83
CA LYS A 267 11.81 7.59 -17.29
C LYS A 267 13.22 7.58 -17.91
N ASP A 268 14.18 8.25 -17.27
CA ASP A 268 15.55 8.33 -17.78
C ASP A 268 16.44 7.16 -17.35
N ILE A 269 16.01 6.44 -16.30
CA ILE A 269 16.69 5.26 -15.77
C ILE A 269 16.36 4.03 -16.62
N ILE A 270 15.15 3.94 -17.16
CA ILE A 270 14.68 2.77 -17.95
C ILE A 270 14.15 3.23 -19.32
N PRO A 271 15.04 3.67 -20.22
CA PRO A 271 14.64 4.32 -21.48
C PRO A 271 14.02 3.37 -22.51
N GLU A 272 14.16 2.06 -22.32
CA GLU A 272 13.73 1.02 -23.27
C GLU A 272 12.24 0.67 -23.13
N ILE A 273 11.53 1.30 -22.19
CA ILE A 273 10.17 0.95 -21.79
C ILE A 273 9.18 2.06 -22.18
N CYS A 274 8.18 1.70 -23.00
CA CYS A 274 7.13 2.62 -23.47
C CYS A 274 6.04 2.90 -22.42
N ASP A 275 5.43 4.08 -22.48
CA ASP A 275 4.29 4.46 -21.65
C ASP A 275 2.99 3.80 -22.17
N ALA A 276 2.10 3.44 -21.25
CA ALA A 276 0.84 2.75 -21.55
C ALA A 276 -0.37 3.68 -21.52
N ALA A 277 -1.51 3.22 -22.06
CA ALA A 277 -2.77 3.95 -22.01
C ALA A 277 -3.42 3.91 -20.61
N ALA A 278 -4.03 5.02 -20.18
CA ALA A 278 -4.51 5.25 -18.81
C ALA A 278 -5.44 4.16 -18.24
N GLY A 279 -6.42 3.66 -19.00
CA GLY A 279 -7.36 2.63 -18.51
C GLY A 279 -6.75 1.22 -18.39
N VAL A 280 -5.66 0.95 -19.12
CA VAL A 280 -4.95 -0.34 -19.03
C VAL A 280 -4.04 -0.36 -17.80
N ILE A 281 -3.52 0.81 -17.40
CA ILE A 281 -2.68 0.97 -16.22
C ILE A 281 -3.46 0.59 -14.96
N ASP A 282 -4.70 1.03 -14.79
CA ASP A 282 -5.50 0.74 -13.60
C ASP A 282 -5.73 -0.75 -13.41
N LEU A 283 -6.14 -1.43 -14.47
CA LEU A 283 -6.32 -2.87 -14.47
C LEU A 283 -5.01 -3.58 -14.13
N GLN A 284 -3.90 -3.21 -14.75
CA GLN A 284 -2.62 -3.88 -14.48
C GLN A 284 -2.09 -3.59 -13.07
N LEU A 285 -2.28 -2.38 -12.53
CA LEU A 285 -1.96 -2.05 -11.14
C LEU A 285 -2.82 -2.89 -10.17
N ALA A 286 -4.11 -3.06 -10.48
CA ALA A 286 -5.00 -3.92 -9.69
C ALA A 286 -4.57 -5.39 -9.73
N LEU A 287 -4.21 -5.90 -10.91
CA LEU A 287 -3.68 -7.25 -11.09
C LEU A 287 -2.34 -7.44 -10.38
N TRP A 288 -1.41 -6.48 -10.45
CA TRP A 288 -0.19 -6.55 -9.65
C TRP A 288 -0.55 -6.67 -8.18
N PHE A 289 -1.33 -5.73 -7.64
CA PHE A 289 -1.58 -5.65 -6.21
C PHE A 289 -2.29 -6.91 -5.71
N ARG A 290 -3.27 -7.40 -6.48
CA ARG A 290 -3.91 -8.69 -6.19
C ARG A 290 -2.94 -9.87 -6.31
N GLY A 291 -2.03 -9.82 -7.28
CA GLY A 291 -0.92 -10.75 -7.42
C GLY A 291 -0.09 -10.81 -6.14
N HIS A 292 0.36 -9.66 -5.65
CA HIS A 292 1.14 -9.55 -4.42
C HIS A 292 0.39 -10.13 -3.21
N ASP A 293 -0.87 -9.73 -2.99
CA ASP A 293 -1.71 -10.27 -1.89
C ASP A 293 -1.86 -11.80 -2.00
N THR A 294 -2.03 -12.33 -3.21
CA THR A 294 -2.08 -13.77 -3.51
C THR A 294 -0.72 -14.45 -3.30
N GLY A 295 0.37 -13.76 -3.59
CA GLY A 295 1.74 -14.25 -3.44
C GLY A 295 2.12 -14.58 -2.00
N HIS A 296 1.55 -13.87 -1.01
CA HIS A 296 1.72 -14.21 0.42
C HIS A 296 1.17 -15.60 0.78
N GLU A 297 0.23 -16.12 0.00
CA GLU A 297 -0.43 -17.40 0.24
C GLU A 297 0.25 -18.59 -0.46
N VAL A 298 1.32 -18.34 -1.24
CA VAL A 298 2.12 -19.38 -1.87
C VAL A 298 3.05 -20.03 -0.84
N ARG A 299 2.99 -21.36 -0.74
CA ARG A 299 3.81 -22.13 0.21
C ARG A 299 4.08 -23.55 -0.26
N LEU A 300 5.05 -24.19 0.36
CA LEU A 300 5.16 -25.65 0.39
C LEU A 300 4.42 -26.21 1.62
N PRO A 301 4.00 -27.49 1.62
CA PRO A 301 3.36 -28.12 2.77
C PRO A 301 4.18 -28.02 4.06
N GLN A 302 5.51 -28.03 3.94
CA GLN A 302 6.45 -27.91 5.06
C GLN A 302 6.74 -26.47 5.49
N THR A 303 6.33 -25.44 4.74
CA THR A 303 6.76 -24.05 5.00
C THR A 303 6.44 -23.60 6.42
N GLU A 304 7.45 -23.10 7.12
CA GLU A 304 7.33 -22.50 8.44
C GLU A 304 7.94 -21.09 8.44
N TYR A 305 7.11 -20.05 8.23
CA TYR A 305 7.60 -18.65 8.17
C TYR A 305 8.40 -18.19 9.42
N LYS A 306 8.19 -18.82 10.58
CA LYS A 306 9.00 -18.57 11.79
C LYS A 306 10.49 -18.89 11.58
N VAL A 307 10.84 -19.83 10.69
CA VAL A 307 12.22 -20.24 10.40
C VAL A 307 12.99 -19.11 9.72
N MET A 308 12.32 -18.28 8.92
CA MET A 308 12.93 -17.10 8.27
C MET A 308 13.39 -16.03 9.28
N ARG A 309 12.98 -16.14 10.55
CA ARG A 309 13.45 -15.26 11.64
C ARG A 309 14.86 -15.58 12.11
N CYS A 310 15.55 -16.55 11.50
CA CYS A 310 16.95 -16.88 11.80
C CYS A 310 17.89 -15.67 11.67
N GLU A 311 17.57 -14.70 10.80
CA GLU A 311 18.29 -13.43 10.62
C GLU A 311 17.54 -12.23 11.23
N GLY A 312 16.56 -12.48 12.10
CA GLY A 312 15.75 -11.45 12.75
C GLY A 312 14.42 -11.17 12.06
N ARG A 313 13.53 -10.48 12.81
CA ARG A 313 12.15 -10.19 12.36
C ARG A 313 12.11 -9.32 11.11
N TRP A 314 13.00 -8.34 11.00
CA TRP A 314 13.07 -7.42 9.87
C TRP A 314 13.29 -8.15 8.55
N LEU A 315 14.36 -8.93 8.47
CA LEU A 315 14.72 -9.68 7.26
C LEU A 315 13.71 -10.77 6.92
N SER A 316 13.05 -11.34 7.95
CA SER A 316 11.91 -12.23 7.72
C SER A 316 10.73 -11.52 7.03
N MET A 317 10.43 -10.26 7.34
CA MET A 317 9.40 -9.49 6.63
C MET A 317 9.85 -9.15 5.21
N VAL A 318 11.09 -8.64 5.04
CA VAL A 318 11.68 -8.36 3.72
C VAL A 318 11.59 -9.57 2.78
N MET A 319 11.91 -10.77 3.27
CA MET A 319 11.83 -12.00 2.49
C MET A 319 10.39 -12.37 2.12
N GLN A 320 9.43 -12.16 3.02
CA GLN A 320 8.01 -12.42 2.75
C GLN A 320 7.46 -11.47 1.69
N GLU A 321 7.80 -10.18 1.76
CA GLU A 321 7.44 -9.20 0.71
C GLU A 321 8.09 -9.56 -0.63
N ALA A 322 9.37 -9.94 -0.63
CA ALA A 322 10.06 -10.32 -1.87
C ALA A 322 9.44 -11.55 -2.55
N MET A 323 9.00 -12.53 -1.77
CA MET A 323 8.28 -13.68 -2.32
C MET A 323 6.90 -13.28 -2.85
N ALA A 324 6.17 -12.45 -2.11
CA ALA A 324 4.85 -11.97 -2.50
C ALA A 324 4.90 -11.22 -3.84
N ASP A 325 5.85 -10.30 -4.00
CA ASP A 325 6.10 -9.60 -5.27
C ASP A 325 6.44 -10.56 -6.40
N VAL A 326 7.32 -11.54 -6.15
CA VAL A 326 7.78 -12.47 -7.18
C VAL A 326 6.66 -13.39 -7.68
N PHE A 327 5.95 -14.05 -6.77
CA PHE A 327 4.82 -14.89 -7.17
C PHE A 327 3.66 -14.06 -7.73
N GLY A 328 3.42 -12.88 -7.16
CA GLY A 328 2.40 -11.94 -7.63
C GLY A 328 2.66 -11.41 -9.04
N PHE A 329 3.91 -11.12 -9.36
CA PHE A 329 4.33 -10.77 -10.71
C PHE A 329 4.04 -11.92 -11.68
N LEU A 330 4.43 -13.16 -11.37
CA LEU A 330 4.19 -14.31 -12.25
C LEU A 330 2.68 -14.53 -12.51
N LEU A 331 1.85 -14.44 -11.47
CA LEU A 331 0.39 -14.56 -11.60
C LEU A 331 -0.22 -13.43 -12.43
N SER A 332 0.26 -12.19 -12.26
CA SER A 332 -0.29 -11.01 -12.96
C SER A 332 0.21 -10.81 -14.39
N THR A 333 1.20 -11.58 -14.83
CA THR A 333 1.85 -11.45 -16.14
C THR A 333 1.58 -12.63 -17.08
N SER A 334 1.06 -13.74 -16.57
CA SER A 334 0.95 -14.99 -17.31
C SER A 334 -0.08 -15.94 -16.72
N GLY A 335 -0.36 -17.05 -17.43
CA GLY A 335 -1.28 -18.06 -16.96
C GLY A 335 -2.75 -17.60 -16.98
N PRO A 336 -3.61 -18.17 -16.11
CA PRO A 336 -5.06 -18.04 -16.22
C PRO A 336 -5.58 -16.60 -16.06
N TRP A 337 -4.83 -15.70 -15.41
CA TRP A 337 -5.27 -14.32 -15.21
C TRP A 337 -5.26 -13.53 -16.52
N THR A 338 -4.32 -13.82 -17.43
CA THR A 338 -4.25 -13.17 -18.74
C THR A 338 -5.41 -13.58 -19.66
N GLU A 339 -6.05 -14.72 -19.41
CA GLU A 339 -7.26 -15.14 -20.12
C GLU A 339 -8.49 -14.33 -19.68
N VAL A 340 -8.56 -13.99 -18.39
CA VAL A 340 -9.64 -13.18 -17.79
C VAL A 340 -9.47 -11.70 -18.11
N ALA A 341 -8.23 -11.22 -18.14
CA ALA A 341 -7.87 -9.83 -18.39
C ALA A 341 -7.04 -9.72 -19.68
N PRO A 342 -7.64 -9.82 -20.87
CA PRO A 342 -6.90 -9.85 -22.15
C PRO A 342 -6.18 -8.53 -22.49
N ASN A 343 -6.51 -7.44 -21.79
CA ASN A 343 -5.80 -6.16 -21.91
C ASN A 343 -4.56 -6.09 -21.00
N ALA A 344 -4.40 -7.04 -20.07
CA ALA A 344 -3.16 -7.24 -19.34
C ALA A 344 -2.12 -7.86 -20.28
N SER A 345 -0.86 -7.48 -20.12
CA SER A 345 0.23 -7.98 -20.95
C SER A 345 1.51 -8.07 -20.14
N LEU A 346 2.40 -8.99 -20.53
CA LEU A 346 3.71 -9.11 -19.91
C LEU A 346 4.49 -7.79 -20.03
N GLU A 347 4.38 -7.10 -21.16
CA GLU A 347 5.02 -5.82 -21.41
C GLU A 347 4.55 -4.77 -20.39
N LEU A 348 3.24 -4.58 -20.26
CA LEU A 348 2.68 -3.60 -19.34
C LEU A 348 3.00 -3.95 -17.89
N ALA A 349 2.83 -5.21 -17.52
CA ALA A 349 3.13 -5.69 -16.19
C ALA A 349 4.60 -5.52 -15.83
N SER A 350 5.53 -5.81 -16.74
CA SER A 350 6.97 -5.59 -16.57
C SER A 350 7.34 -4.10 -16.49
N ASN A 351 6.58 -3.23 -17.16
CA ASN A 351 6.78 -1.79 -17.13
C ASN A 351 6.35 -1.19 -15.80
N ILE A 352 5.16 -1.55 -15.33
CA ILE A 352 4.69 -1.16 -14.00
C ILE A 352 5.64 -1.76 -12.97
N TYR A 353 5.89 -3.07 -13.09
CA TYR A 353 7.09 -3.81 -12.73
C TYR A 353 8.21 -3.02 -12.02
N ILE A 354 9.14 -2.72 -12.90
CA ILE A 354 10.44 -2.16 -12.64
C ILE A 354 10.36 -0.70 -12.18
N ARG A 355 9.31 0.04 -12.57
CA ARG A 355 9.12 1.44 -12.18
C ARG A 355 8.66 1.56 -10.73
N GLU A 356 7.75 0.69 -10.28
CA GLU A 356 7.35 0.58 -8.88
C GLU A 356 8.50 0.08 -8.01
N MET A 357 9.26 -0.93 -8.48
CA MET A 357 10.47 -1.40 -7.81
C MET A 357 11.47 -0.24 -7.58
N LEU A 358 11.75 0.59 -8.59
CA LEU A 358 12.60 1.77 -8.45
C LEU A 358 12.04 2.81 -7.47
N ARG A 359 10.72 3.05 -7.51
CA ARG A 359 10.06 3.95 -6.54
C ARG A 359 10.28 3.46 -5.12
N TYR A 360 10.10 2.16 -4.84
CA TYR A 360 10.33 1.60 -3.51
C TYR A 360 11.80 1.71 -3.07
N LEU A 361 12.74 1.32 -3.94
CA LEU A 361 14.18 1.42 -3.67
C LEU A 361 14.62 2.85 -3.30
N CYS A 362 14.12 3.85 -4.03
CA CYS A 362 14.55 5.24 -3.90
C CYS A 362 13.71 6.04 -2.90
N ARG A 363 12.71 5.42 -2.27
CA ARG A 363 11.89 6.03 -1.21
C ARG A 363 12.51 5.88 0.17
N GLY A 364 13.54 5.08 0.38
CA GLY A 364 14.18 4.92 1.70
C GLY A 364 14.54 3.46 1.93
N GLY A 365 15.59 3.01 1.24
CA GLY A 365 15.91 1.60 0.95
C GLY A 365 15.88 0.60 2.12
N ASP A 366 16.00 1.07 3.36
CA ASP A 366 16.02 0.24 4.56
C ASP A 366 14.92 0.61 5.58
N ASP A 367 14.01 1.54 5.23
CA ASP A 367 12.99 2.04 6.16
C ASP A 367 11.75 1.14 6.20
N PHE A 368 11.47 0.36 5.15
CA PHE A 368 10.32 -0.55 5.06
C PHE A 368 10.65 -1.89 4.39
N PRO A 369 9.96 -2.99 4.75
CA PRO A 369 10.22 -4.32 4.18
C PRO A 369 10.17 -4.38 2.65
N ASP A 370 9.24 -3.65 2.01
CA ASP A 370 9.07 -3.65 0.56
C ASP A 370 10.30 -3.06 -0.18
N ALA A 371 10.99 -2.06 0.40
CA ALA A 371 12.24 -1.55 -0.18
C ALA A 371 13.36 -2.59 -0.12
N GLY A 372 13.46 -3.31 1.00
CA GLY A 372 14.38 -4.42 1.14
C GLY A 372 14.06 -5.57 0.17
N ALA A 373 12.77 -5.81 -0.09
CA ALA A 373 12.30 -6.81 -1.03
C ALA A 373 12.69 -6.45 -2.47
N ALA A 374 12.43 -5.20 -2.87
CA ALA A 374 12.84 -4.65 -4.15
C ALA A 374 14.37 -4.74 -4.34
N LEU A 375 15.15 -4.57 -3.27
CA LEU A 375 16.61 -4.73 -3.33
C LEU A 375 17.02 -6.18 -3.58
N ILE A 376 16.43 -7.16 -2.89
CA ILE A 376 16.71 -8.58 -3.16
C ILE A 376 16.40 -8.92 -4.62
N GLN A 377 15.25 -8.46 -5.12
CA GLN A 377 14.79 -8.70 -6.49
C GLN A 377 15.77 -8.09 -7.51
N MET A 378 16.10 -6.80 -7.39
CA MET A 378 17.03 -6.11 -8.30
C MET A 378 18.44 -6.74 -8.26
N SER A 379 18.98 -7.05 -7.07
CA SER A 379 20.29 -7.68 -6.93
C SER A 379 20.32 -9.07 -7.57
N PHE A 380 19.27 -9.88 -7.39
CA PHE A 380 19.18 -11.19 -8.02
C PHE A 380 19.13 -11.06 -9.54
N LEU A 381 18.24 -10.21 -10.06
CA LEU A 381 18.10 -9.99 -11.50
C LEU A 381 19.43 -9.52 -12.12
N HIS A 382 20.17 -8.64 -11.43
CA HIS A 382 21.45 -8.14 -11.90
C HIS A 382 22.52 -9.23 -11.91
N GLN A 383 22.73 -9.91 -10.77
CA GLN A 383 23.80 -10.89 -10.62
C GLN A 383 23.63 -12.13 -11.51
N HIS A 384 22.40 -12.40 -11.98
CA HIS A 384 22.09 -13.49 -12.90
C HIS A 384 21.90 -13.05 -14.35
N GLY A 385 22.16 -11.77 -14.68
CA GLY A 385 22.14 -11.28 -16.06
C GLY A 385 20.74 -11.12 -16.64
N PHE A 386 19.71 -10.93 -15.82
CA PHE A 386 18.36 -10.58 -16.26
C PHE A 386 18.19 -9.06 -16.43
N ILE A 387 18.97 -8.27 -15.69
CA ILE A 387 19.10 -6.82 -15.91
C ILE A 387 20.58 -6.42 -15.93
N ASP A 388 20.92 -5.41 -16.71
CA ASP A 388 22.25 -4.81 -16.72
C ASP A 388 22.18 -3.41 -16.11
N LEU A 389 23.02 -3.14 -15.11
CA LEU A 389 23.11 -1.84 -14.43
C LEU A 389 24.26 -1.03 -15.03
N ASP A 390 23.95 0.03 -15.78
CA ASP A 390 24.92 1.02 -16.23
C ASP A 390 25.08 2.11 -15.18
N HIS A 391 26.09 1.96 -14.31
CA HIS A 391 26.40 2.94 -13.26
C HIS A 391 26.88 4.30 -13.79
N SER A 392 27.41 4.35 -15.02
CA SER A 392 27.96 5.57 -15.61
C SER A 392 26.86 6.51 -16.11
N ARG A 393 25.79 5.93 -16.66
CA ARG A 393 24.62 6.66 -17.17
C ARG A 393 23.41 6.57 -16.25
N VAL A 394 23.51 5.77 -15.18
CA VAL A 394 22.43 5.46 -14.24
C VAL A 394 21.22 4.89 -14.99
N ARG A 395 21.46 3.79 -15.71
CA ARG A 395 20.44 3.11 -16.53
C ARG A 395 20.31 1.64 -16.20
N ILE A 396 19.11 1.12 -16.35
CA ILE A 396 18.81 -0.31 -16.33
C ILE A 396 18.46 -0.74 -17.76
N HIS A 397 19.21 -1.71 -18.27
CA HIS A 397 18.95 -2.32 -19.57
C HIS A 397 18.34 -3.71 -19.38
N THR A 398 17.20 -3.96 -20.03
CA THR A 398 16.50 -5.25 -19.92
C THR A 398 15.43 -5.41 -21.00
N THR A 399 14.77 -6.56 -21.02
CA THR A 399 13.60 -6.83 -21.86
C THR A 399 12.52 -7.45 -20.98
N HIS A 400 11.25 -7.37 -21.39
CA HIS A 400 10.15 -7.99 -20.64
C HIS A 400 10.35 -9.50 -20.45
N ALA A 401 10.89 -10.19 -21.46
CA ALA A 401 11.24 -11.62 -21.36
C ALA A 401 12.33 -11.89 -20.32
N ARG A 402 13.40 -11.08 -20.29
CA ARG A 402 14.47 -11.22 -19.27
C ARG A 402 13.93 -10.98 -17.86
N ILE A 403 13.04 -10.01 -17.66
CA ILE A 403 12.39 -9.78 -16.37
C ILE A 403 11.59 -11.03 -15.98
N TYR A 404 10.72 -11.53 -16.87
CA TYR A 404 9.92 -12.72 -16.62
C TYR A 404 10.77 -13.94 -16.25
N ASP A 405 11.76 -14.27 -17.05
CA ASP A 405 12.66 -15.40 -16.81
C ASP A 405 13.41 -15.26 -15.48
N GLY A 406 13.82 -14.03 -15.13
CA GLY A 406 14.47 -13.72 -13.88
C GLY A 406 13.56 -13.91 -12.67
N MET A 407 12.29 -13.52 -12.79
CA MET A 407 11.28 -13.72 -11.74
C MET A 407 10.94 -15.21 -11.56
N VAL A 408 10.90 -16.00 -12.64
CA VAL A 408 10.77 -17.46 -12.56
C VAL A 408 11.96 -18.08 -11.84
N ALA A 409 13.19 -17.67 -12.18
CA ALA A 409 14.40 -18.16 -11.54
C ALA A 409 14.46 -17.80 -10.04
N LEU A 410 14.03 -16.58 -9.68
CA LEU A 410 13.95 -16.13 -8.30
C LEU A 410 12.85 -16.89 -7.53
N ALA A 411 11.69 -17.14 -8.12
CA ALA A 411 10.63 -17.94 -7.51
C ALA A 411 11.11 -19.36 -7.15
N LYS A 412 11.86 -20.00 -8.07
CA LYS A 412 12.49 -21.31 -7.82
C LYS A 412 13.50 -21.22 -6.67
N THR A 413 14.34 -20.19 -6.66
CA THR A 413 15.30 -19.94 -5.58
C THR A 413 14.61 -19.77 -4.23
N PHE A 414 13.53 -18.98 -4.14
CA PHE A 414 12.76 -18.83 -2.90
C PHE A 414 12.06 -20.13 -2.48
N THR A 415 11.61 -20.93 -3.44
CA THR A 415 10.99 -22.23 -3.17
C THR A 415 11.99 -23.21 -2.53
N GLU A 416 13.18 -23.33 -3.10
CA GLU A 416 14.26 -24.21 -2.61
C GLU A 416 14.94 -23.73 -1.32
N THR A 417 14.74 -22.45 -0.97
CA THR A 417 15.35 -21.83 0.21
C THR A 417 14.32 -21.52 1.28
N ALA A 418 13.64 -20.38 1.14
CA ALA A 418 12.70 -19.84 2.10
C ALA A 418 11.51 -20.77 2.36
N LEU A 419 10.80 -21.20 1.31
CA LEU A 419 9.61 -22.05 1.47
C LEU A 419 9.96 -23.47 1.94
N ALA A 420 11.15 -23.97 1.59
CA ALA A 420 11.67 -25.26 2.03
C ALA A 420 12.29 -25.25 3.45
N ASN A 421 12.23 -24.13 4.19
CA ASN A 421 12.86 -23.95 5.51
C ASN A 421 14.37 -24.21 5.53
N ASN A 422 15.06 -24.02 4.40
CA ASN A 422 16.51 -24.21 4.31
C ASN A 422 17.21 -22.99 4.89
N VAL A 423 17.51 -23.04 6.20
CA VAL A 423 18.17 -21.95 6.94
C VAL A 423 19.48 -21.51 6.27
N VAL A 424 20.33 -22.45 5.85
CA VAL A 424 21.61 -22.12 5.20
C VAL A 424 21.38 -21.38 3.89
N GLY A 425 20.40 -21.82 3.10
CA GLY A 425 19.96 -21.16 1.87
C GLY A 425 19.42 -19.74 2.11
N ILE A 426 18.55 -19.57 3.10
CA ILE A 426 18.00 -18.26 3.49
C ILE A 426 19.13 -17.29 3.85
N GLN A 427 20.06 -17.72 4.70
CA GLN A 427 21.21 -16.91 5.10
C GLN A 427 22.12 -16.56 3.92
N ALA A 428 22.34 -17.50 3.00
CA ALA A 428 23.12 -17.26 1.79
C ALA A 428 22.44 -16.22 0.87
N LEU A 429 21.12 -16.34 0.68
CA LEU A 429 20.32 -15.41 -0.12
C LEU A 429 20.39 -13.99 0.45
N ILE A 430 20.14 -13.83 1.75
CA ILE A 430 20.22 -12.53 2.44
C ILE A 430 21.62 -11.94 2.32
N ARG A 431 22.67 -12.71 2.61
CA ARG A 431 24.06 -12.23 2.50
C ARG A 431 24.42 -11.79 1.09
N ARG A 432 23.88 -12.47 0.07
CA ARG A 432 24.24 -12.23 -1.33
C ARG A 432 23.46 -11.10 -1.99
N TYR A 433 22.15 -11.00 -1.73
CA TYR A 433 21.27 -10.10 -2.50
C TYR A 433 20.76 -8.90 -1.70
N TYR A 434 20.47 -9.06 -0.39
CA TYR A 434 20.06 -7.92 0.44
C TYR A 434 21.25 -7.00 0.81
N ARG A 435 22.47 -7.55 0.83
CA ARG A 435 23.72 -6.82 1.11
C ARG A 435 24.57 -6.57 -0.14
N ASP A 436 23.96 -6.61 -1.32
CA ASP A 436 24.67 -6.34 -2.57
C ASP A 436 25.03 -4.84 -2.68
N GLU A 437 26.31 -4.53 -2.50
CA GLU A 437 26.80 -3.16 -2.59
C GLU A 437 26.76 -2.59 -4.01
N THR A 438 26.77 -3.42 -5.05
CA THR A 438 26.66 -2.96 -6.44
C THR A 438 25.26 -2.41 -6.68
N ALA A 439 24.23 -3.19 -6.34
CA ALA A 439 22.84 -2.77 -6.39
C ALA A 439 22.57 -1.53 -5.51
N ARG A 440 23.08 -1.51 -4.28
CA ARG A 440 22.93 -0.36 -3.37
C ARG A 440 23.63 0.90 -3.91
N ASP A 441 24.82 0.78 -4.49
CA ASP A 441 25.52 1.89 -5.13
C ASP A 441 24.72 2.45 -6.32
N PHE A 442 24.16 1.57 -7.14
CA PHE A 442 23.29 1.97 -8.24
C PHE A 442 22.08 2.76 -7.75
N VAL A 443 21.36 2.26 -6.74
CA VAL A 443 20.20 2.95 -6.14
C VAL A 443 20.59 4.31 -5.57
N ARG A 444 21.74 4.42 -4.89
CA ARG A 444 22.25 5.71 -4.41
C ARG A 444 22.47 6.71 -5.56
N ARG A 445 22.91 6.24 -6.73
CA ARG A 445 23.11 7.07 -7.93
C ARG A 445 21.81 7.45 -8.64
N CYS A 446 20.77 6.62 -8.58
CA CYS A 446 19.41 6.99 -9.03
C CYS A 446 18.87 8.21 -8.27
N GLY A 447 19.41 8.49 -7.10
CA GLY A 447 18.98 9.57 -6.25
C GLY A 447 17.76 9.18 -5.44
N VAL A 448 17.00 10.18 -5.02
CA VAL A 448 15.96 10.03 -4.02
C VAL A 448 14.61 10.36 -4.65
N CYS A 449 13.64 9.47 -4.48
CA CYS A 449 12.26 9.73 -4.85
C CYS A 449 11.58 10.50 -3.70
N ASP A 450 11.57 11.84 -3.80
CA ASP A 450 11.04 12.77 -2.78
C ASP A 450 9.65 13.33 -3.09
N MET A 451 9.04 12.83 -4.17
CA MET A 451 7.71 13.27 -4.56
C MET A 451 6.63 12.58 -3.72
N VAL A 452 5.69 13.37 -3.23
CA VAL A 452 4.49 12.91 -2.52
C VAL A 452 3.24 13.47 -3.18
N LEU A 453 2.11 12.79 -3.00
CA LEU A 453 0.81 13.27 -3.48
C LEU A 453 0.17 14.18 -2.44
N ASP A 454 -0.58 15.17 -2.90
CA ASP A 454 -1.47 15.95 -2.04
C ASP A 454 -2.86 16.08 -2.63
N TYR A 455 -3.88 16.04 -1.78
CA TYR A 455 -5.27 16.10 -2.23
C TYR A 455 -5.67 17.56 -2.35
N THR A 456 -5.94 17.99 -3.58
CA THR A 456 -6.51 19.33 -3.78
C THR A 456 -7.99 19.30 -3.42
N PRO A 457 -8.46 20.21 -2.55
CA PRO A 457 -9.88 20.34 -2.30
C PRO A 457 -10.58 20.71 -3.61
N HIS A 458 -11.76 20.14 -3.84
CA HIS A 458 -12.68 20.62 -4.85
C HIS A 458 -13.13 22.02 -4.45
N LEU A 459 -12.39 23.04 -4.92
CA LEU A 459 -12.83 24.42 -4.83
C LEU A 459 -13.94 24.63 -5.87
N PRO A 460 -15.13 25.10 -5.48
CA PRO A 460 -16.18 25.48 -6.43
C PRO A 460 -15.75 26.65 -7.32
#